data_AF-A0A352K102-F1
#
_entry.id   AF-A0A352K102-F1
#
_cell.length_a   1.000
_cell.length_b   1.000
_cell.length_c   1.000
_cell.angle_alpha   90.00
_cell.angle_beta   90.00
_cell.angle_gamma   90.00
#
_symmetry.space_group_name_H-M   'P 1'
#
loop_
_entity.id
_entity.type
_entity.pdbx_description
1 polymer ?
#
loop_
_entity_poly.entity_id
_entity_poly.type
_entity_poly.pdbx_seq_one_letter_code
_entity_poly.pdbx_strand_id
1 'polypeptide(L)'
;TSSVGIRVDAYWGAYAVSKAGLEMFAGILSQELENTSQTRVFTVNPGGTRTKMRAEAMPGENPSTLPAPEIVADAFLYGLTTEAGAFHGQRVNARDLMAALGTWPAS
;
A
#
# COMPACT_ATOMS: atom_id res chain seq x y z
N THR A 1 -0.21 -3.91 -0.87
CA THR A 1 -1.04 -4.56 0.17
C THR A 1 -2.37 -3.82 0.35
N SER A 2 -3.20 -4.18 1.33
CA SER A 2 -4.47 -3.52 1.69
C SER A 2 -4.65 -3.43 3.21
N SER A 3 -5.62 -2.65 3.70
CA SER A 3 -5.93 -2.59 5.14
C SER A 3 -6.55 -3.89 5.67
N VAL A 4 -7.33 -4.60 4.85
CA VAL A 4 -7.96 -5.88 5.23
C VAL A 4 -7.00 -7.05 5.33
N GLY A 5 -5.73 -6.87 4.93
CA GLY A 5 -4.66 -7.84 5.20
C GLY A 5 -4.18 -7.84 6.65
N ILE A 6 -4.51 -6.80 7.43
CA ILE A 6 -4.09 -6.64 8.83
C ILE A 6 -5.26 -6.30 9.78
N ARG A 7 -6.42 -5.91 9.25
CA ARG A 7 -7.65 -5.62 10.01
C ARG A 7 -8.71 -6.68 9.68
N VAL A 8 -9.39 -7.14 10.72
CA VAL A 8 -10.45 -8.14 10.61
C VAL A 8 -11.74 -7.48 10.16
N ASP A 9 -12.06 -7.63 8.88
CA ASP A 9 -13.25 -7.05 8.27
C ASP A 9 -14.05 -8.15 7.55
N ALA A 10 -15.36 -8.21 7.80
CA ALA A 10 -16.26 -9.17 7.15
C ALA A 10 -16.34 -8.95 5.63
N TYR A 11 -16.76 -9.98 4.90
CA TYR A 11 -17.02 -9.96 3.45
C TYR A 11 -15.81 -9.78 2.52
N TRP A 12 -14.58 -9.72 3.07
CA TRP A 12 -13.34 -9.68 2.26
C TRP A 12 -12.72 -11.05 1.97
N GLY A 13 -13.14 -12.10 2.69
CA GLY A 13 -12.86 -13.52 2.40
C GLY A 13 -11.41 -13.80 1.95
N ALA A 14 -11.27 -14.51 0.84
CA ALA A 14 -9.97 -14.90 0.29
C ALA A 14 -9.07 -13.70 -0.08
N TYR A 15 -9.64 -12.53 -0.39
CA TYR A 15 -8.85 -11.34 -0.67
C TYR A 15 -8.08 -10.89 0.57
N ALA A 16 -8.74 -10.80 1.73
CA ALA A 16 -8.09 -10.47 3.00
C ALA A 16 -6.98 -11.48 3.35
N VAL A 17 -7.26 -12.78 3.23
CA VAL A 17 -6.27 -13.85 3.46
C VAL A 17 -5.05 -13.70 2.55
N SER A 18 -5.26 -13.43 1.26
CA SER A 18 -4.16 -13.22 0.30
C SER A 18 -3.27 -12.03 0.67
N LYS A 19 -3.87 -10.95 1.21
CA LYS A 19 -3.13 -9.75 1.60
C LYS A 19 -2.40 -9.95 2.93
N ALA A 20 -2.97 -10.69 3.88
CA ALA A 20 -2.26 -11.11 5.08
C ALA A 20 -1.04 -11.98 4.74
N GLY A 21 -1.19 -12.94 3.82
CA GLY A 21 -0.09 -13.76 3.32
C GLY A 21 1.01 -12.93 2.63
N LEU A 22 0.63 -11.92 1.84
CA LEU A 22 1.57 -10.99 1.21
C LEU A 22 2.39 -10.19 2.23
N GLU A 23 1.76 -9.70 3.31
CA GLU A 23 2.47 -8.96 4.37
C GLU A 23 3.48 -9.87 5.08
N MET A 24 3.07 -11.10 5.42
CA MET A 24 3.96 -12.08 6.05
C MET A 24 5.14 -12.42 5.13
N PHE A 25 4.87 -12.67 3.85
CA PHE A 25 5.92 -12.95 2.87
C PHE A 25 6.92 -11.80 2.75
N ALA A 26 6.44 -10.55 2.64
CA ALA A 26 7.31 -9.40 2.54
C ALA A 26 8.18 -9.20 3.80
N GLY A 27 7.63 -9.43 4.99
CA GLY A 27 8.37 -9.33 6.25
C GLY A 27 9.39 -10.45 6.48
N ILE A 28 9.11 -11.67 5.99
CA ILE A 28 10.10 -12.76 5.98
C ILE A 28 11.23 -12.39 5.02
N LEU A 29 10.88 -12.03 3.78
CA LEU A 29 11.87 -11.71 2.74
C LEU A 29 12.75 -10.52 3.13
N SER A 30 12.21 -9.50 3.80
CA SER A 30 13.03 -8.38 4.28
C SER A 30 14.08 -8.84 5.30
N GLN A 31 13.70 -9.67 6.27
CA GLN A 31 14.62 -10.20 7.28
C GLN A 31 15.69 -11.10 6.68
N GLU A 32 15.34 -11.95 5.70
CA GLU A 32 16.32 -12.79 4.99
C GLU A 32 17.37 -11.96 4.23
N LEU A 33 16.99 -10.77 3.76
CA LEU A 33 17.83 -9.89 2.94
C LEU A 33 18.65 -8.87 3.74
N GLU A 34 18.30 -8.60 5.00
CA GLU A 34 18.86 -7.51 5.83
C GLU A 34 20.40 -7.49 5.86
N ASN A 35 21.05 -8.67 5.86
CA ASN A 35 22.51 -8.80 5.93
C ASN A 35 23.13 -9.50 4.71
N THR A 36 22.34 -9.83 3.70
CA THR A 36 22.78 -10.63 2.54
C THR A 36 22.71 -9.88 1.22
N SER A 37 21.96 -8.77 1.16
CA SER A 37 21.76 -7.98 -0.06
C SER A 37 21.50 -6.50 0.26
N GLN A 38 21.65 -5.65 -0.75
CA GLN A 38 21.18 -4.25 -0.73
C GLN A 38 19.72 -4.12 -1.24
N THR A 39 19.05 -5.25 -1.52
CA THR A 39 17.66 -5.28 -1.97
C THR A 39 16.72 -4.82 -0.86
N ARG A 40 15.85 -3.86 -1.17
CA ARG A 40 14.85 -3.33 -0.25
C ARG A 40 13.49 -3.96 -0.48
N VAL A 41 12.80 -4.29 0.60
CA VAL A 41 11.47 -4.90 0.56
C VAL A 41 10.56 -4.12 1.48
N PHE A 42 9.42 -3.68 0.98
CA PHE A 42 8.36 -3.05 1.74
C PHE A 42 7.06 -3.18 0.97
N THR A 43 5.93 -3.00 1.64
CA THR A 43 4.61 -3.06 1.02
C THR A 43 3.95 -1.69 1.01
N VAL A 44 3.28 -1.35 -0.10
CA VAL A 44 2.49 -0.11 -0.19
C VAL A 44 1.01 -0.46 -0.14
N ASN A 45 0.29 0.13 0.81
CA ASN A 45 -1.17 0.14 0.86
C ASN A 45 -1.68 1.40 0.14
N PRO A 46 -2.28 1.28 -1.06
CA PRO A 46 -2.77 2.43 -1.81
C PRO A 46 -4.00 3.09 -1.14
N GLY A 47 -4.69 2.37 -0.25
CA GLY A 47 -5.98 2.79 0.27
C GLY A 47 -7.07 2.80 -0.81
N GLY A 48 -8.23 3.38 -0.49
CA GLY A 48 -9.30 3.57 -1.47
C GLY A 48 -8.82 4.47 -2.60
N THR A 49 -8.81 3.94 -3.82
CA THR A 49 -8.34 4.64 -5.04
C THR A 49 -9.40 4.47 -6.12
N ARG A 50 -9.67 5.53 -6.90
CA ARG A 50 -10.69 5.54 -7.96
C ARG A 50 -10.31 4.61 -9.11
N THR A 51 -10.60 3.33 -8.95
CA THR A 51 -10.31 2.26 -9.90
C THR A 51 -11.52 1.34 -10.08
N LYS A 52 -11.55 0.57 -11.18
CA LYS A 52 -12.60 -0.43 -11.42
C LYS A 52 -12.69 -1.47 -10.29
N MET A 53 -11.55 -1.97 -9.82
CA MET A 53 -11.50 -2.92 -8.68
C MET A 53 -12.14 -2.35 -7.42
N ARG A 54 -11.95 -1.06 -7.13
CA ARG A 54 -12.59 -0.42 -5.97
C ARG A 54 -14.10 -0.28 -6.13
N ALA A 55 -14.57 0.09 -7.32
CA ALA A 55 -16.00 0.15 -7.62
C ALA A 55 -16.68 -1.22 -7.52
N GLU A 56 -16.01 -2.29 -7.94
CA GLU A 56 -16.49 -3.66 -7.77
C GLU A 56 -16.54 -4.08 -6.28
N ALA A 57 -15.53 -3.70 -5.49
CA ALA A 57 -15.47 -4.03 -4.07
C ALA A 57 -16.42 -3.20 -3.18
N MET A 58 -16.73 -1.96 -3.57
CA MET A 58 -17.62 -1.03 -2.84
C MET A 58 -18.61 -0.33 -3.79
N PRO A 59 -19.64 -1.01 -4.32
CA PRO A 59 -20.52 -0.46 -5.37
C PRO A 59 -21.30 0.80 -4.96
N GLY A 60 -21.57 0.98 -3.66
CA GLY A 60 -22.31 2.14 -3.13
C GLY A 60 -21.42 3.35 -2.80
N GLU A 61 -20.10 3.24 -2.92
CA GLU A 61 -19.19 4.35 -2.64
C GLU A 61 -19.15 5.32 -3.83
N ASN A 62 -19.24 6.64 -3.57
CA ASN A 62 -19.10 7.65 -4.62
C ASN A 62 -17.63 7.71 -5.09
N PRO A 63 -17.30 7.39 -6.36
CA PRO A 63 -15.92 7.39 -6.83
C PRO A 63 -15.25 8.77 -6.78
N SER A 64 -16.02 9.86 -6.79
CA SER A 64 -15.51 11.23 -6.77
C SER A 64 -14.88 11.62 -5.43
N THR A 65 -15.18 10.87 -4.35
CA THR A 65 -14.55 11.08 -3.03
C THR A 65 -13.20 10.38 -2.91
N LEU A 66 -12.81 9.60 -3.92
CA LEU A 66 -11.54 8.87 -3.95
C LEU A 66 -10.49 9.60 -4.80
N PRO A 67 -9.21 9.53 -4.40
CA PRO A 67 -8.10 10.03 -5.19
C PRO A 67 -8.00 9.29 -6.53
N ALA A 68 -7.50 10.00 -7.54
CA ALA A 68 -7.15 9.41 -8.83
C ALA A 68 -5.95 8.45 -8.69
N PRO A 69 -5.84 7.40 -9.52
CA PRO A 69 -4.69 6.50 -9.51
C PRO A 69 -3.36 7.21 -9.72
N GLU A 70 -3.35 8.27 -10.54
CA GLU A 70 -2.16 9.06 -10.88
C GLU A 70 -1.58 9.73 -9.63
N ILE A 71 -2.45 10.25 -8.75
CA ILE A 71 -2.04 10.82 -7.46
C ILE A 71 -1.44 9.72 -6.56
N VAL A 72 -2.06 8.53 -6.52
CA VAL A 72 -1.59 7.43 -5.67
C VAL A 72 -0.29 6.80 -6.18
N ALA A 73 -0.01 6.92 -7.47
CA ALA A 73 1.21 6.40 -8.11
C ALA A 73 2.48 7.03 -7.54
N ASP A 74 2.42 8.26 -7.04
CA ASP A 74 3.58 8.96 -6.46
C ASP A 74 4.18 8.21 -5.26
N ALA A 75 3.36 7.51 -4.46
CA ALA A 75 3.86 6.66 -3.38
C ALA A 75 4.70 5.48 -3.88
N PHE A 76 4.36 4.93 -5.06
CA PHE A 76 5.13 3.85 -5.69
C PHE A 76 6.41 4.40 -6.32
N LEU A 77 6.35 5.58 -6.94
CA LEU A 77 7.53 6.26 -7.49
C LEU A 77 8.52 6.62 -6.38
N TYR A 78 8.05 7.13 -5.25
CA TYR A 78 8.90 7.36 -4.07
C TYR A 78 9.61 6.07 -3.65
N GLY A 79 8.92 4.93 -3.72
CA GLY A 79 9.48 3.61 -3.43
C GLY A 79 10.72 3.23 -4.25
N LEU A 80 10.93 3.85 -5.42
CA LEU A 80 12.07 3.62 -6.30
C LEU A 80 13.28 4.51 -5.97
N THR A 81 13.10 5.54 -5.14
CA THR A 81 14.17 6.45 -4.70
C THR A 81 15.10 5.78 -3.70
N THR A 82 16.27 6.36 -3.41
CA THR A 82 17.19 5.87 -2.36
C THR A 82 16.62 6.05 -0.96
N GLU A 83 15.88 7.13 -0.74
CA GLU A 83 15.31 7.55 0.55
C GLU A 83 14.27 6.54 1.06
N ALA A 84 13.60 5.82 0.15
CA ALA A 84 12.71 4.72 0.50
C ALA A 84 13.39 3.56 1.25
N GLY A 85 14.73 3.55 1.35
CA GLY A 85 15.48 2.62 2.19
C GLY A 85 15.08 2.65 3.65
N ALA A 86 14.64 3.82 4.14
CA ALA A 86 14.12 3.96 5.50
C ALA A 86 12.88 3.09 5.79
N PHE A 87 12.20 2.58 4.75
CA PHE A 87 11.00 1.74 4.87
C PHE A 87 11.28 0.25 4.67
N HIS A 88 12.54 -0.20 4.57
CA HIS A 88 12.84 -1.62 4.48
C HIS A 88 12.17 -2.42 5.63
N GLY A 89 11.48 -3.51 5.28
CA GLY A 89 10.70 -4.35 6.18
C GLY A 89 9.37 -3.75 6.64
N GLN A 90 9.00 -2.57 6.17
CA GLN A 90 7.81 -1.86 6.65
C GLN A 90 6.63 -1.93 5.68
N ARG A 91 5.46 -1.63 6.24
CA ARG A 91 4.23 -1.40 5.51
C ARG A 91 3.96 0.09 5.47
N VAL A 92 3.86 0.65 4.27
CA VAL A 92 3.63 2.07 4.04
C VAL A 92 2.21 2.30 3.56
N ASN A 93 1.49 3.26 4.16
CA ASN A 93 0.24 3.74 3.59
C ASN A 93 0.55 4.90 2.63
N ALA A 94 0.05 4.80 1.39
CA ALA A 94 0.34 5.78 0.35
C ALA A 94 -0.06 7.22 0.75
N ARG A 95 -1.22 7.38 1.39
CA ARG A 95 -1.73 8.70 1.81
C ARG A 95 -0.88 9.33 2.90
N ASP A 96 -0.48 8.55 3.91
CA ASP A 96 0.36 9.03 5.02
C ASP A 96 1.74 9.45 4.50
N LEU A 97 2.33 8.65 3.60
CA LEU A 97 3.59 8.96 2.94
C LEU A 97 3.49 10.26 2.14
N MET A 98 2.50 10.39 1.26
CA MET A 98 2.36 11.58 0.42
C MET A 98 2.00 12.84 1.21
N ALA A 99 1.26 12.70 2.31
CA ALA A 99 1.02 13.81 3.23
C ALA A 99 2.33 14.26 3.90
N ALA A 100 3.17 13.33 4.34
CA ALA A 100 4.48 13.65 4.91
C ALA A 100 5.44 14.29 3.89
N LEU A 101 5.32 13.94 2.60
CA LEU A 101 6.11 14.50 1.51
C LEU A 101 5.53 15.82 0.93
N GLY A 102 4.34 16.24 1.37
CA GLY A 102 3.65 17.42 0.84
C GLY A 102 3.20 17.28 -0.62
N THR A 103 3.20 16.06 -1.18
CA THR A 103 2.78 15.79 -2.57
C THR A 103 1.30 15.42 -2.67
N TRP A 104 0.64 15.18 -1.53
CA TRP A 104 -0.80 14.94 -1.51
C TRP A 104 -1.54 16.23 -1.86
N PRO A 105 -2.40 16.26 -2.89
CA PRO A 105 -3.16 17.45 -3.23
C PRO A 105 -4.00 17.86 -2.04
N ALA A 106 -3.81 19.10 -1.58
CA ALA A 106 -4.69 19.69 -0.59
C ALA A 106 -6.13 19.62 -1.12
N SER A 107 -7.01 19.03 -0.32
CA SER A 107 -8.45 18.91 -0.60
C SER A 107 -9.10 20.26 -0.85
#